data_AF-A0A0F9B9D9-F1
#
_entry.id   AF-A0A0F9B9D9-F1
#
_cell.length_a   1.000
_cell.length_b   1.000
_cell.length_c   1.000
_cell.angle_alpha   90.00
_cell.angle_beta   90.00
_cell.angle_gamma   90.00
#
_symmetry.space_group_name_H-M   'P 1'
#
loop_
_entity.id
_entity.type
_entity.pdbx_description
1 polymer ?
#
loop_
_entity_poly.entity_id
_entity_poly.type
_entity_poly.pdbx_seq_one_letter_code
_entity_poly.pdbx_strand_id
1 'polypeptide(L)' 'MEKAKISFSKKRGEVLFDPEKVSEKNIVNKVNEVGFRARVVEE' A
#
# COMPACT_ATOMS: atom_id res chain seq x y z
N MET A 1 -0.62 14.58 6.72
CA MET A 1 -0.80 13.45 7.66
C MET A 1 -0.97 12.20 6.83
N GLU A 2 0.06 11.37 6.73
CA GLU A 2 -0.02 10.09 6.03
C GLU A 2 -0.85 9.10 6.88
N LYS A 3 -1.87 8.49 6.29
CA LYS A 3 -2.75 7.52 6.96
C LYS A 3 -2.73 6.21 6.18
N ALA A 4 -2.34 5.14 6.86
CA ALA A 4 -2.44 3.78 6.37
C ALA A 4 -3.39 2.99 7.26
N LYS A 5 -4.43 2.40 6.68
CA LYS A 5 -5.40 1.56 7.37
C LYS A 5 -5.35 0.16 6.79
N ILE A 6 -4.87 -0.80 7.57
CA ILE A 6 -4.69 -2.17 7.12
C ILE A 6 -5.71 -3.05 7.84
N SER A 7 -6.55 -3.74 7.07
CA SER A 7 -7.50 -4.72 7.59
C SER A 7 -7.02 -6.12 7.26
N PHE A 8 -6.30 -6.74 8.21
CA PHE A 8 -5.80 -8.12 8.07
C PHE A 8 -6.94 -9.11 7.77
N SER A 9 -8.08 -8.95 8.43
CA SER A 9 -9.27 -9.80 8.24
C SER A 9 -9.82 -9.76 6.81
N LYS A 10 -9.68 -8.63 6.11
CA LYS A 10 -10.13 -8.45 4.72
C LYS A 10 -9.00 -8.66 3.71
N LYS A 11 -7.75 -8.88 4.16
CA LYS A 11 -6.54 -8.85 3.33
C LYS A 11 -6.48 -7.63 2.40
N ARG A 12 -7.03 -6.50 2.84
CA ARG A 12 -7.08 -5.22 2.11
C ARG A 12 -6.52 -4.12 3.00
N GLY A 13 -5.72 -3.23 2.41
CA GLY A 13 -5.17 -2.05 3.07
C GLY A 13 -5.41 -0.83 2.20
N GLU A 14 -5.95 0.22 2.81
CA GLU A 14 -6.11 1.52 2.18
C GLU A 14 -4.95 2.40 2.62
N VAL A 15 -4.23 2.95 1.64
CA VAL A 15 -3.08 3.81 1.88
C VAL A 15 -3.34 5.14 1.19
N LEU A 16 -3.42 6.21 1.99
CA LEU A 16 -3.40 7.57 1.47
C LEU A 16 -1.94 7.99 1.30
N PHE A 17 -1.56 8.26 0.07
CA PHE A 17 -0.22 8.68 -0.29
C PHE A 17 -0.27 9.86 -1.26
N ASP A 18 0.76 10.71 -1.21
CA ASP A 18 0.91 11.81 -2.16
C ASP A 18 1.52 11.29 -3.47
N PRO A 19 0.79 11.32 -4.61
CA PRO A 19 1.27 10.78 -5.88
C PRO A 19 2.47 11.55 -6.45
N GLU A 20 2.70 12.79 -6.00
CA GLU A 20 3.86 13.61 -6.37
C GLU A 20 5.16 13.18 -5.67
N LYS A 21 5.06 12.49 -4.52
CA LYS A 21 6.22 12.06 -3.73
C LYS A 21 6.46 10.57 -3.83
N VAL A 22 5.41 9.77 -3.98
CA VAL A 22 5.52 8.31 -4.00
C VAL A 22 4.53 7.74 -4.99
N SER A 23 5.00 6.85 -5.85
CA SER A 23 4.12 6.10 -6.76
C SER A 23 3.62 4.83 -6.07
N GLU A 24 2.44 4.39 -6.47
CA GLU A 24 1.83 3.10 -6.10
C GLU A 24 2.80 1.91 -6.23
N LYS A 25 3.61 1.84 -7.30
CA LYS A 25 4.67 0.83 -7.48
C LYS A 25 5.70 0.83 -6.35
N ASN A 26 6.06 2.01 -5.86
CA ASN A 26 7.06 2.16 -4.82
C ASN A 26 6.51 1.68 -3.46
N ILE A 27 5.21 1.89 -3.22
CA ILE A 27 4.51 1.32 -2.07
C ILE A 27 4.50 -0.22 -2.15
N VAL A 28 4.14 -0.78 -3.30
CA VAL A 28 4.14 -2.23 -3.51
C VAL A 28 5.54 -2.82 -3.33
N ASN A 29 6.58 -2.19 -3.87
CA ASN A 29 7.96 -2.62 -3.71
C ASN A 29 8.39 -2.61 -2.25
N LYS A 30 8.12 -1.54 -1.51
CA LYS A 30 8.39 -1.48 -0.06
C LYS A 30 7.72 -2.61 0.70
N VAL A 31 6.47 -2.95 0.36
CA VAL A 31 5.76 -4.05 1.03
C VAL A 31 6.42 -5.40 0.68
N ASN A 32 6.84 -5.60 -0.58
CA ASN A 32 7.59 -6.79 -1.02
C ASN A 32 8.96 -6.92 -0.35
N GLU A 33 9.67 -5.81 -0.12
CA GLU A 33 10.97 -5.80 0.58
C GLU A 33 10.84 -6.21 2.05
N VAL A 34 9.69 -5.92 2.68
CA VAL A 34 9.39 -6.38 4.05
C VAL A 34 9.02 -7.88 4.07
N GLY A 35 8.88 -8.52 2.91
CA GLY A 35 8.54 -9.94 2.78
C GLY A 35 7.03 -10.20 2.63
N PHE A 36 6.22 -9.16 2.42
CA PHE A 36 4.79 -9.28 2.17
C PHE A 36 4.47 -9.03 0.70
N ARG A 37 3.59 -9.84 0.09
CA ARG A 37 3.15 -9.58 -1.28
C ARG A 37 1.94 -8.65 -1.28
N ALA A 38 2.11 -7.45 -1.84
CA ALA A 38 1.03 -6.52 -2.10
C ALA A 38 0.79 -6.36 -3.60
N ARG A 39 -0.46 -6.05 -3.97
CA ARG A 39 -0.86 -5.68 -5.32
C ARG A 39 -1.87 -4.54 -5.22
N VAL A 40 -1.78 -3.58 -6.13
CA VAL A 40 -2.81 -2.55 -6.29
C VAL A 40 -4.09 -3.23 -6.77
N VAL A 41 -5.18 -3.01 -6.05
CA VAL A 41 -6.54 -3.45 -6.42
C VAL A 41 -7.35 -2.20 -6.65
N GLU A 42 -7.70 -1.96 -7.91
CA GLU A 42 -8.72 -0.98 -8.30
C GLU A 42 -10.09 -1.63 -8.02
N GLU A 43 -10.99 -0.90 -7.36
CA GLU A 43 -12.37 -1.35 -7.11
C GLU A 43 -13.32 -0.82 -8.19
#